data_AF-A0A7S2DBX2-F1
#
_entry.id   AF-A0A7S2DBX2-F1
#
_cell.length_a   1.000
_cell.length_b   1.000
_cell.length_c   1.000
_cell.angle_alpha   90.00
_cell.angle_beta   90.00
_cell.angle_gamma   90.00
#
_symmetry.space_group_name_H-M   'P 1'
#
loop_
_entity.id
_entity.type
_entity.pdbx_description
1 polymer ?
#
loop_
_entity_poly.entity_id
_entity_poly.type
_entity_poly.pdbx_seq_one_letter_code
_entity_poly.pdbx_strand_id
1 'polypeptide(L)'
;ASLAGTMTGVVFDAPVEPAAAADAASPPLPETRSRQQLADFIHSFAPSPDKPDDFAALHACKQGLLAAVGGTYGVGAVILDASGAIVCEGGNGVFVGGLNSDLHAEMVVLNTFEAA
;
A
#
# COMPACT_ATOMS: atom_id res chain seq x y z
N ALA A 1 -3.01 -42.06 -28.70
CA ALA A 1 -3.37 -40.84 -29.44
C ALA A 1 -3.57 -39.72 -28.43
N SER A 2 -2.80 -38.65 -28.60
CA SER A 2 -2.64 -37.51 -27.70
C SER A 2 -3.88 -36.59 -27.74
N LEU A 3 -4.30 -36.06 -26.58
CA LEU A 3 -5.18 -34.90 -26.47
C LEU A 3 -4.41 -33.80 -25.73
N ALA A 4 -3.54 -33.11 -26.48
CA ALA A 4 -2.95 -31.85 -26.06
C ALA A 4 -3.91 -30.71 -26.46
N GLY A 5 -4.68 -30.20 -25.50
CA GLY A 5 -5.45 -28.98 -25.66
C GLY A 5 -4.55 -27.77 -25.43
N THR A 6 -4.17 -27.08 -26.49
CA THR A 6 -3.51 -25.77 -26.43
C THR A 6 -4.51 -24.71 -26.00
N MET A 7 -4.34 -24.16 -24.79
CA MET A 7 -4.97 -22.89 -24.41
C MET A 7 -4.23 -21.76 -25.13
N THR A 8 -4.90 -21.13 -26.08
CA THR A 8 -4.43 -19.95 -26.80
C THR A 8 -4.33 -18.79 -25.80
N GLY A 9 -3.12 -18.33 -25.52
CA GLY A 9 -2.88 -17.15 -24.71
C GLY A 9 -3.44 -15.90 -25.38
N VAL A 10 -4.12 -15.06 -24.62
CA VAL A 10 -4.48 -13.71 -25.04
C VAL A 10 -3.20 -12.89 -25.04
N VAL A 11 -2.72 -12.55 -26.24
CA VAL A 11 -1.62 -11.60 -26.43
C VAL A 11 -2.21 -10.20 -26.34
N PHE A 12 -1.87 -9.45 -25.29
CA PHE A 12 -2.13 -8.01 -25.23
C PHE A 12 -1.05 -7.29 -26.04
N ASP A 13 -1.21 -7.25 -27.36
CA ASP A 13 -0.39 -6.41 -28.25
C ASP A 13 -1.09 -5.06 -28.41
N ALA A 14 -1.09 -4.26 -27.35
CA ALA A 14 -1.45 -2.86 -27.45
C ALA A 14 -0.14 -2.06 -27.64
N PRO A 15 -0.05 -1.17 -28.65
CA PRO A 15 1.11 -0.30 -28.77
C PRO A 15 1.22 0.54 -27.50
N VAL A 16 2.33 0.36 -26.78
CA VAL A 16 2.72 1.30 -25.72
C VAL A 16 3.09 2.59 -26.46
N GLU A 17 2.15 3.52 -26.50
CA GLU A 17 2.41 4.89 -26.96
C GLU A 17 3.67 5.40 -26.24
N PRO A 18 4.67 5.95 -26.97
CA PRO A 18 5.87 6.45 -26.35
C PRO A 18 5.46 7.52 -25.34
N ALA A 19 5.93 7.37 -24.10
CA ALA A 19 5.71 8.34 -23.05
C ALA A 19 6.01 9.74 -23.60
N ALA A 20 4.98 10.57 -23.67
CA ALA A 20 5.08 11.93 -24.18
C ALA A 20 6.29 12.60 -23.53
N ALA A 21 7.16 13.18 -24.37
CA ALA A 21 8.33 13.90 -23.93
C ALA A 21 7.97 14.85 -22.78
N ALA A 22 8.72 14.74 -21.69
CA ALA A 22 8.51 15.50 -20.47
C ALA A 22 8.38 16.99 -20.78
N ASP A 23 7.18 17.52 -20.56
CA ASP A 23 6.95 18.96 -20.62
C ASP A 23 7.70 19.64 -19.47
N ALA A 24 8.38 20.73 -19.81
CA ALA A 24 9.25 21.46 -18.93
C ALA A 24 8.43 22.19 -17.85
N ALA A 25 8.92 22.07 -16.62
CA ALA A 25 8.43 22.74 -15.40
C ALA A 25 7.13 22.17 -14.78
N SER A 26 7.14 20.87 -14.48
CA SER A 26 6.47 20.45 -13.24
C SER A 26 7.05 21.27 -12.06
N PRO A 27 6.22 21.78 -11.14
CA PRO A 27 6.75 22.41 -9.93
C PRO A 27 7.75 21.45 -9.26
N PRO A 28 8.83 21.95 -8.64
CA PRO A 28 9.80 21.07 -7.99
C PRO A 28 9.03 20.16 -7.05
N LEU A 29 9.20 18.85 -7.23
CA LEU A 29 8.66 17.86 -6.31
C LEU A 29 9.09 18.32 -4.91
N PRO A 30 8.18 18.33 -3.91
CA PRO A 30 8.52 18.73 -2.55
C PRO A 30 9.78 17.96 -2.12
N GLU A 31 10.67 18.61 -1.37
CA GLU A 31 11.94 18.02 -0.92
C GLU A 31 11.72 16.57 -0.49
N THR A 32 12.28 15.63 -1.25
CA THR A 32 12.05 14.21 -1.03
C THR A 32 12.72 13.81 0.27
N ARG A 33 11.93 13.61 1.33
CA ARG A 33 12.43 13.04 2.58
C ARG A 33 12.97 11.64 2.32
N SER A 34 14.11 11.31 2.93
CA SER A 34 14.59 9.93 2.93
C SER A 34 13.63 9.04 3.71
N ARG A 35 13.65 7.73 3.43
CA ARG A 35 12.86 6.74 4.18
C ARG A 35 13.15 6.80 5.69
N GLN A 36 14.40 7.07 6.07
CA GLN A 36 14.78 7.22 7.47
C GLN A 36 14.12 8.46 8.10
N GLN A 37 14.16 9.61 7.42
CA GLN A 37 13.50 10.82 7.91
C GLN A 37 11.99 10.64 8.05
N LEU A 38 11.36 9.89 7.14
CA LEU A 38 9.96 9.54 7.25
C LEU A 38 9.68 8.59 8.43
N ALA A 39 10.54 7.59 8.64
CA ALA A 39 10.43 6.69 9.78
C ALA A 39 10.55 7.46 11.11
N ASP A 40 11.55 8.31 11.24
CA ASP A 40 11.77 9.14 12.43
C ASP A 40 10.57 10.05 12.69
N PHE A 41 10.00 10.65 11.64
CA PHE A 41 8.78 11.45 11.74
C PHE A 41 7.60 10.61 12.25
N ILE A 42 7.32 9.45 11.63
CA ILE A 42 6.21 8.57 12.03
C ILE A 42 6.39 8.11 13.48
N HIS A 43 7.62 7.80 13.91
CA HIS A 43 7.87 7.37 15.29
C HIS A 43 7.77 8.51 16.32
N SER A 44 8.04 9.74 15.92
CA SER A 44 7.97 10.91 16.82
C SER A 44 6.63 11.65 16.78
N PHE A 45 5.76 11.32 15.82
CA PHE A 45 4.46 11.97 15.69
C PHE A 45 3.56 11.65 16.89
N ALA A 46 3.11 12.69 17.57
CA ALA A 46 2.18 12.61 18.69
C ALA A 46 0.77 12.99 18.20
N PRO A 47 -0.21 12.07 18.21
CA PRO A 47 -1.59 12.36 17.83
C PRO A 47 -2.18 13.52 18.64
N SER A 48 -2.91 14.41 17.98
CA SER A 48 -3.60 15.51 18.65
C SER A 48 -4.92 15.01 19.27
N PRO A 49 -5.20 15.34 20.55
CA PRO A 49 -6.50 15.04 21.15
C PRO A 49 -7.70 15.68 20.43
N ASP A 50 -7.45 16.79 19.71
CA ASP A 50 -8.47 17.53 18.95
C ASP A 50 -8.71 16.95 17.55
N LYS A 51 -7.93 15.93 17.14
CA LYS A 51 -8.04 15.24 15.86
C LYS A 51 -8.10 13.74 16.12
N PRO A 52 -9.30 13.17 16.36
CA PRO A 52 -9.44 11.76 16.72
C PRO A 52 -8.86 10.82 15.65
N ASP A 53 -8.90 11.24 14.39
CA ASP A 53 -8.36 10.47 13.26
C ASP A 53 -6.83 10.38 13.27
N ASP A 54 -6.11 11.27 13.95
CA ASP A 54 -4.64 11.25 14.01
C ASP A 54 -4.11 9.91 14.56
N PHE A 55 -4.83 9.33 15.53
CA PHE A 55 -4.45 8.05 16.12
C PHE A 55 -4.52 6.92 15.09
N ALA A 56 -5.64 6.81 14.37
CA ALA A 56 -5.84 5.80 13.35
C ALA A 56 -4.92 6.00 12.14
N ALA A 57 -4.78 7.25 11.69
CA ALA A 57 -3.90 7.62 10.58
C ALA A 57 -2.44 7.29 10.89
N LEU A 58 -1.97 7.56 12.13
CA LEU A 58 -0.63 7.21 12.55
C LEU A 58 -0.38 5.70 12.47
N HIS A 59 -1.35 4.88 12.88
CA HIS A 59 -1.25 3.43 12.77
C HIS A 59 -1.22 2.94 11.32
N ALA A 60 -2.06 3.50 10.45
CA ALA A 60 -2.01 3.22 9.02
C ALA A 60 -0.63 3.59 8.42
N CYS A 61 -0.07 4.75 8.78
CA CYS A 61 1.28 5.15 8.36
C CYS A 61 2.37 4.19 8.87
N LYS A 62 2.27 3.70 10.11
CA LYS A 62 3.20 2.69 10.65
C LYS A 62 3.15 1.39 9.84
N GLN A 63 1.96 0.91 9.50
CA GLN A 63 1.79 -0.29 8.67
C GLN A 63 2.34 -0.08 7.25
N GLY A 64 2.11 1.10 6.66
CA GLY A 64 2.72 1.47 5.37
C GLY A 64 4.24 1.53 5.42
N LEU A 65 4.84 2.03 6.51
CA LEU A 65 6.28 2.01 6.70
C LEU A 65 6.82 0.57 6.78
N LEU A 66 6.15 -0.31 7.53
CA LEU A 66 6.52 -1.73 7.62
C LEU A 66 6.46 -2.42 6.25
N ALA A 67 5.39 -2.17 5.48
CA ALA A 67 5.25 -2.68 4.12
C ALA A 67 6.39 -2.19 3.21
N ALA A 68 6.69 -0.88 3.24
CA ALA A 68 7.79 -0.31 2.47
C ALA A 68 9.16 -0.89 2.84
N VAL A 69 9.40 -1.16 4.13
CA VAL A 69 10.62 -1.83 4.61
C VAL A 69 10.66 -3.29 4.16
N GLY A 70 9.49 -3.95 4.11
CA GLY A 70 9.32 -5.32 3.61
C GLY A 70 9.44 -5.47 2.09
N GLY A 71 9.67 -4.38 1.34
CA GLY A 71 9.89 -4.42 -0.11
C GLY A 71 8.61 -4.46 -0.93
N THR A 72 7.46 -4.07 -0.36
CA THR A 72 6.21 -3.87 -1.09
C THR A 72 5.79 -2.40 -1.08
N TYR A 73 4.59 -2.10 -1.57
CA TYR A 73 4.07 -0.73 -1.57
C TYR A 73 3.89 -0.20 -0.14
N GLY A 74 4.30 1.04 0.10
CA GLY A 74 4.23 1.68 1.42
C GLY A 74 2.83 2.14 1.82
N VAL A 75 1.85 1.25 1.73
CA VAL A 75 0.44 1.51 2.02
C VAL A 75 0.03 0.66 3.23
N GLY A 76 -0.65 1.26 4.19
CA GLY A 76 -1.20 0.59 5.36
C GLY A 76 -2.65 0.99 5.56
N ALA A 77 -3.40 0.13 6.24
CA ALA A 77 -4.82 0.30 6.52
C ALA A 77 -5.13 -0.14 7.96
N VAL A 78 -6.23 0.40 8.50
CA VAL A 78 -6.79 0.07 9.81
C VAL A 78 -8.31 0.00 9.69
N ILE A 79 -8.94 -0.90 10.45
CA ILE A 79 -10.38 -0.90 10.71
C ILE A 79 -10.58 -0.46 12.16
N LEU A 80 -11.54 0.44 12.37
CA LEU A 80 -11.91 0.94 13.68
C LEU A 80 -13.30 0.43 14.07
N ASP A 81 -13.53 0.26 15.37
CA ASP A 81 -14.88 0.05 15.91
C ASP A 81 -15.61 1.38 16.15
N ALA A 82 -16.85 1.30 16.66
CA ALA A 82 -17.68 2.46 16.97
C ALA A 82 -17.11 3.36 18.09
N SER A 83 -16.16 2.86 18.89
CA SER A 83 -15.45 3.63 19.91
C SER A 83 -14.19 4.32 19.38
N GLY A 84 -13.81 4.05 18.13
CA GLY A 84 -12.57 4.52 17.51
C GLY A 84 -11.35 3.66 17.85
N ALA A 85 -11.54 2.49 18.47
CA ALA A 85 -10.45 1.56 18.74
C ALA A 85 -10.09 0.77 17.49
N ILE A 86 -8.80 0.49 17.30
CA ILE A 86 -8.32 -0.33 16.19
C ILE A 86 -8.68 -1.79 16.46
N VAL A 87 -9.48 -2.39 15.57
CA VAL A 87 -9.84 -3.81 15.64
C VAL A 87 -8.95 -4.66 14.75
N CYS A 88 -8.50 -4.14 13.60
CA CYS A 88 -7.57 -4.80 12.69
C CYS A 88 -6.67 -3.76 12.01
N GLU A 89 -5.43 -4.13 11.72
CA GLU A 89 -4.46 -3.28 11.02
C GLU A 89 -3.55 -4.14 10.13
N GLY A 90 -3.00 -3.54 9.07
CA GLY A 90 -2.18 -4.29 8.11
C GLY A 90 -1.57 -3.42 7.02
N GLY A 91 -0.49 -3.94 6.44
CA GLY A 91 0.21 -3.34 5.32
C GLY A 91 -0.12 -4.04 4.00
N ASN A 92 0.17 -3.37 2.89
CA ASN A 92 0.14 -3.98 1.58
C ASN A 92 1.03 -5.24 1.55
N GLY A 93 0.57 -6.29 0.89
CA GLY A 93 1.25 -7.58 0.78
C GLY A 93 1.53 -8.02 -0.66
N VAL A 94 1.39 -7.14 -1.66
CA VAL A 94 1.41 -7.51 -3.08
C VAL A 94 2.66 -8.30 -3.50
N PHE A 95 3.81 -8.01 -2.88
CA PHE A 95 5.07 -8.71 -3.17
C PHE A 95 5.54 -9.65 -2.06
N VAL A 96 4.72 -9.90 -1.04
CA VAL A 96 5.09 -10.78 0.08
C VAL A 96 4.91 -12.23 -0.33
N GLY A 97 6.03 -12.97 -0.45
CA GLY A 97 6.02 -14.39 -0.82
C GLY A 97 5.75 -14.66 -2.30
N GLY A 98 5.79 -13.63 -3.15
CA GLY A 98 5.48 -13.69 -4.58
C GLY A 98 4.57 -12.54 -4.99
N LEU A 99 4.28 -12.42 -6.28
CA LEU A 99 3.30 -11.44 -6.78
C LEU A 99 1.88 -11.97 -6.51
N ASN A 100 1.14 -11.27 -5.66
CA ASN A 100 -0.30 -11.44 -5.48
C ASN A 100 -0.98 -10.07 -5.52
N SER A 101 -1.55 -9.72 -6.66
CA SER A 101 -2.16 -8.40 -6.90
C SER A 101 -3.30 -8.06 -5.95
N ASP A 102 -3.92 -9.07 -5.33
CA ASP A 102 -5.11 -8.87 -4.51
C ASP A 102 -4.75 -8.47 -3.07
N LEU A 103 -3.49 -8.61 -2.67
CA LEU A 103 -2.99 -8.27 -1.32
C LEU A 103 -2.75 -6.77 -1.15
N HIS A 104 -3.75 -5.96 -1.48
CA HIS A 104 -3.81 -4.55 -1.10
C HIS A 104 -3.95 -4.42 0.43
N ALA A 105 -3.54 -3.29 1.00
CA ALA A 105 -3.59 -3.11 2.46
C ALA A 105 -5.03 -3.26 2.99
N GLU A 106 -6.00 -2.68 2.28
CA GLU A 106 -7.42 -2.75 2.61
C GLU A 106 -7.91 -4.20 2.63
N MET A 107 -7.53 -4.99 1.62
CA MET A 107 -7.92 -6.41 1.52
C MET A 107 -7.24 -7.27 2.57
N VAL A 108 -5.97 -7.01 2.90
CA VAL A 108 -5.26 -7.70 3.99
C VAL A 108 -5.99 -7.49 5.32
N VAL A 109 -6.41 -6.26 5.61
CA VAL A 109 -7.10 -5.93 6.86
C VAL A 109 -8.52 -6.52 6.89
N LEU A 110 -9.27 -6.45 5.79
CA LEU A 110 -10.60 -7.06 5.69
C LEU A 110 -10.56 -8.58 5.85
N ASN A 111 -9.64 -9.26 5.15
CA ASN A 111 -9.48 -10.71 5.29
C ASN A 111 -9.15 -11.11 6.73
N THR A 112 -8.33 -10.32 7.42
CA THR A 112 -7.99 -10.57 8.83
C THR A 112 -9.21 -10.40 9.73
N PHE A 113 -10.01 -9.36 9.48
CA PHE A 113 -11.24 -9.10 10.23
C PHE A 113 -12.29 -10.19 10.03
N GLU A 114 -12.49 -10.66 8.80
CA GLU A 114 -13.46 -11.71 8.47
C GLU A 114 -13.06 -13.11 8.97
N ALA A 115 -11.76 -13.31 9.24
CA ALA A 115 -11.24 -14.57 9.77
C ALA A 115 -11.25 -14.66 11.31
N ALA A 116 -11.52 -13.55 12.01
CA ALA A 116 -11.55 -13.45 13.47
C ALA A 116 -12.92 -13.86 14.06
#